data_AF-A0A7X6TCI6-F1
#
_entry.id   AF-A0A7X6TCI6-F1
#
_cell.length_a   1.000
_cell.length_b   1.000
_cell.length_c   1.000
_cell.angle_alpha   90.00
_cell.angle_beta   90.00
_cell.angle_gamma   90.00
#
_symmetry.space_group_name_H-M   'P 1'
#
loop_
_entity.id
_entity.type
_entity.pdbx_description
1 polymer ?
#
loop_
_entity_poly.entity_id
_entity_poly.type
_entity_poly.pdbx_seq_one_letter_code
_entity_poly.pdbx_strand_id
1 'polypeptide(L)'
;MKNIERLVYGIALTAAIYFAAVLLSPLIKINNAFITKSFITYVILFSLSALAILLMKKHLRYSISMPKFKLMLRPVVITLMSYVGLSLLLSFIAKLSGAPQGEVHPAIRLHPLKFLCFIVLAASIAEEILFRGFFLNLLAPFKQKGIRILNRKISLSVMISALLFGLAHLSLISYGYSAYFLIRTIVFTSSIGLIAGYYQEKYNNNAYAIVVHMTSNLLGMLPLLLMALYKI
;
A
#
# COMPACT_ATOMS: atom_id res chain seq x y z
N MET A 1 -25.98 -5.18 -7.39
CA MET A 1 -25.42 -4.69 -6.12
C MET A 1 -25.48 -3.17 -6.10
N LYS A 2 -26.21 -2.62 -5.14
CA LYS A 2 -26.39 -1.19 -4.89
C LYS A 2 -25.08 -0.56 -4.42
N ASN A 3 -24.98 0.78 -4.49
CA ASN A 3 -23.75 1.49 -4.12
C ASN A 3 -23.39 1.31 -2.63
N ILE A 4 -24.38 1.36 -1.73
CA ILE A 4 -24.13 1.16 -0.30
C ILE A 4 -23.65 -0.28 -0.01
N GLU A 5 -24.22 -1.28 -0.66
CA GLU A 5 -23.79 -2.68 -0.56
C GLU A 5 -22.35 -2.84 -1.03
N ARG A 6 -21.98 -2.23 -2.16
CA ARG A 6 -20.58 -2.23 -2.66
C ARG A 6 -19.60 -1.67 -1.65
N LEU A 7 -19.99 -0.59 -0.96
CA LEU A 7 -19.15 0.04 0.05
C LEU A 7 -18.98 -0.87 1.27
N VAL A 8 -20.09 -1.34 1.85
CA VAL A 8 -20.09 -2.17 3.05
C VAL A 8 -19.41 -3.51 2.80
N TYR A 9 -19.81 -4.25 1.77
CA TYR A 9 -19.18 -5.53 1.42
C TYR A 9 -17.74 -5.35 0.96
N GLY A 10 -17.43 -4.25 0.26
CA GLY A 10 -16.07 -3.96 -0.15
C GLY A 10 -15.13 -3.77 1.04
N ILE A 11 -15.53 -2.96 2.03
CA ILE A 11 -14.74 -2.75 3.25
C ILE A 11 -14.65 -4.06 4.03
N ALA A 12 -15.78 -4.74 4.26
CA ALA A 12 -15.81 -5.98 5.04
C ALA A 12 -14.95 -7.08 4.43
N LEU A 13 -15.06 -7.31 3.12
CA LEU A 13 -14.27 -8.36 2.45
C LEU A 13 -12.79 -7.98 2.37
N THR A 14 -12.46 -6.69 2.15
CA THR A 14 -11.07 -6.23 2.16
C THR A 14 -10.43 -6.44 3.53
N ALA A 15 -11.14 -6.07 4.60
CA ALA A 15 -10.70 -6.31 5.97
C ALA A 15 -10.57 -7.81 6.26
N ALA A 16 -11.57 -8.63 5.88
CA ALA A 16 -11.54 -10.07 6.08
C ALA A 16 -10.34 -10.73 5.39
N ILE A 17 -10.04 -10.36 4.14
CA ILE A 17 -8.88 -10.85 3.40
C ILE A 17 -7.57 -10.43 4.09
N TYR A 18 -7.46 -9.15 4.49
CA TYR A 18 -6.27 -8.63 5.16
C TYR A 18 -6.02 -9.35 6.49
N PHE A 19 -7.03 -9.43 7.36
CA PHE A 19 -6.91 -10.11 8.66
C PHE A 19 -6.69 -11.61 8.50
N ALA A 20 -7.34 -12.28 7.54
CA ALA A 20 -7.07 -13.69 7.25
C ALA A 20 -5.60 -13.90 6.86
N ALA A 21 -5.04 -13.04 6.01
CA ALA A 21 -3.63 -13.14 5.64
C ALA A 21 -2.69 -12.98 6.84
N VAL A 22 -2.98 -12.02 7.73
CA VAL A 22 -2.18 -11.75 8.95
C VAL A 22 -2.31 -12.87 9.99
N LEU A 23 -3.51 -13.44 10.16
CA LEU A 23 -3.81 -14.45 11.18
C LEU A 23 -3.44 -15.88 10.76
N LEU A 24 -3.52 -16.19 9.46
CA LEU A 24 -3.19 -17.52 8.94
C LEU A 24 -1.69 -17.69 8.68
N SER A 25 -0.96 -16.61 8.37
CA SER A 25 0.47 -16.73 8.04
C SER A 25 1.34 -17.31 9.16
N PRO A 26 1.10 -17.06 10.46
CA PRO A 26 1.88 -17.69 11.54
C PRO A 26 1.65 -19.19 11.68
N LEU A 27 0.52 -19.71 11.16
CA LEU A 27 0.19 -21.14 11.23
C LEU A 27 1.00 -21.96 10.22
N ILE A 28 1.48 -21.33 9.15
CA ILE A 28 2.27 -21.98 8.10
C ILE A 28 3.75 -21.89 8.49
N LYS A 29 4.32 -23.01 8.93
CA LYS A 29 5.75 -23.12 9.25
C LYS A 29 6.53 -23.45 7.97
N ILE A 30 7.30 -22.49 7.47
CA ILE A 30 8.30 -22.72 6.42
C ILE A 30 9.68 -22.73 7.07
N ASN A 31 10.38 -23.85 6.97
CA ASN A 31 11.75 -23.97 7.44
C ASN A 31 12.73 -23.63 6.31
N ASN A 32 12.88 -22.34 6.00
CA ASN A 32 13.82 -21.85 5.00
C ASN A 32 14.47 -20.54 5.48
N ALA A 33 15.80 -20.50 5.52
CA ALA A 33 16.56 -19.35 6.04
C ALA A 33 16.38 -18.06 5.21
N PHE A 34 15.97 -18.17 3.94
CA PHE A 34 15.73 -17.04 3.06
C PHE A 34 14.31 -16.47 3.21
N ILE A 35 13.30 -17.34 3.30
CA ILE A 35 11.88 -16.93 3.31
C ILE A 35 11.51 -16.31 4.66
N THR A 36 11.05 -15.05 4.63
CA THR A 36 10.53 -14.37 5.82
C THR A 36 9.07 -14.74 6.06
N LYS A 37 8.63 -14.72 7.32
CA LYS A 37 7.21 -14.91 7.66
C LYS A 37 6.29 -13.91 6.96
N SER A 38 6.77 -12.68 6.74
CA SER A 38 6.03 -11.65 5.98
C SER A 38 5.74 -12.07 4.54
N PHE A 39 6.59 -12.87 3.90
CA PHE A 39 6.34 -13.38 2.56
C PHE A 39 5.07 -14.24 2.50
N ILE A 40 4.86 -15.10 3.49
CA ILE A 40 3.67 -15.95 3.59
C ILE A 40 2.41 -15.09 3.67
N THR A 41 2.43 -14.02 4.48
CA THR A 41 1.33 -13.05 4.55
C THR A 41 1.01 -12.50 3.16
N TYR A 42 2.00 -12.08 2.38
CA TYR A 42 1.77 -11.53 1.04
C TYR A 42 1.28 -12.57 0.04
N VAL A 43 1.72 -13.83 0.13
CA VAL A 43 1.22 -14.92 -0.71
C VAL A 43 -0.25 -15.20 -0.42
N ILE A 44 -0.64 -15.29 0.86
CA ILE A 44 -2.05 -15.49 1.25
C ILE A 44 -2.88 -14.29 0.82
N LEU A 45 -2.40 -13.07 1.08
CA LEU A 45 -3.07 -11.82 0.71
C LEU A 45 -3.32 -11.76 -0.80
N PHE A 46 -2.30 -12.03 -1.61
CA PHE A 46 -2.40 -12.09 -3.06
C PHE A 46 -3.42 -13.14 -3.51
N SER A 47 -3.33 -14.35 -2.98
CA SER A 47 -4.18 -15.48 -3.38
C SER A 47 -5.65 -15.22 -3.09
N LEU A 48 -5.97 -14.76 -1.86
CA LEU A 48 -7.33 -14.42 -1.46
C LEU A 48 -7.87 -13.22 -2.24
N SER A 49 -7.03 -12.22 -2.51
CA SER A 49 -7.44 -11.04 -3.31
C SER A 49 -7.72 -11.41 -4.76
N ALA A 50 -6.87 -12.23 -5.37
CA ALA A 50 -7.08 -12.75 -6.72
C ALA A 50 -8.37 -13.59 -6.80
N LEU A 51 -8.60 -14.46 -5.82
CA LEU A 51 -9.83 -15.23 -5.71
C LEU A 51 -11.06 -14.31 -5.60
N ALA A 52 -11.01 -13.29 -4.75
CA ALA A 52 -12.10 -12.32 -4.60
C ALA A 52 -12.39 -11.57 -5.92
N ILE A 53 -11.35 -11.17 -6.67
CA ILE A 53 -11.50 -10.55 -8.00
C ILE A 53 -12.21 -11.50 -8.96
N LEU A 54 -11.82 -12.78 -9.00
CA LEU A 54 -12.40 -13.79 -9.89
C LEU A 54 -13.87 -14.07 -9.56
N LEU A 55 -14.19 -14.23 -8.27
CA LEU A 55 -15.56 -14.47 -7.80
C LEU A 55 -16.46 -13.25 -8.04
N MET A 56 -15.92 -12.04 -7.90
CA MET A 56 -16.66 -10.78 -8.02
C MET A 56 -16.58 -10.14 -9.41
N LYS A 57 -16.12 -10.87 -10.44
CA LYS A 57 -15.93 -10.35 -11.81
C LYS A 57 -17.18 -9.75 -12.46
N LYS A 58 -18.39 -10.13 -11.99
CA LYS A 58 -19.66 -9.53 -12.44
C LYS A 58 -19.91 -8.14 -11.86
N HIS A 59 -19.24 -7.80 -10.76
CA HIS A 59 -19.45 -6.57 -9.99
C HIS A 59 -18.28 -5.58 -10.08
N LEU A 60 -17.10 -6.04 -10.45
CA LEU A 60 -15.91 -5.20 -10.68
C LEU A 60 -15.24 -5.57 -12.01
N ARG A 61 -14.52 -4.62 -12.61
CA ARG A 61 -13.67 -4.87 -13.77
C ARG A 61 -12.22 -4.70 -13.35
N TYR A 62 -11.46 -5.77 -13.43
CA TYR A 62 -10.03 -5.77 -13.15
C TYR A 62 -9.24 -5.76 -14.46
N SER A 63 -8.16 -5.01 -14.49
CA SER A 63 -7.27 -4.87 -15.66
C SER A 63 -5.84 -4.68 -15.17
N ILE A 64 -4.93 -5.47 -15.73
CA ILE A 64 -3.50 -5.32 -15.55
C ILE A 64 -2.82 -5.55 -16.88
N SER A 65 -1.93 -4.64 -17.25
CA SER A 65 -1.11 -4.76 -18.46
C SER A 65 0.21 -4.04 -18.25
N MET A 66 1.22 -4.40 -19.04
CA MET A 66 2.52 -3.74 -18.92
C MET A 66 2.37 -2.23 -19.18
N PRO A 67 2.78 -1.38 -18.23
CA PRO A 67 2.64 0.06 -18.38
C PRO A 67 3.63 0.57 -19.44
N LYS A 68 3.19 1.52 -20.27
CA LYS A 68 4.08 2.18 -21.22
C LYS A 68 5.13 2.98 -20.44
N PHE A 69 6.42 2.75 -20.69
CA PHE A 69 7.53 3.39 -19.96
C PHE A 69 7.38 4.92 -19.86
N LYS A 70 7.06 5.59 -20.99
CA LYS A 70 6.84 7.05 -21.03
C LYS A 70 5.75 7.55 -20.07
N LEU A 71 4.76 6.71 -19.77
CA LEU A 71 3.65 7.03 -18.86
C LEU A 71 3.95 6.67 -17.40
N MET A 72 5.04 5.94 -17.11
CA MET A 72 5.47 5.60 -15.75
C MET A 72 6.26 6.73 -15.09
N LEU A 73 6.98 7.53 -15.89
CA LEU A 73 7.85 8.60 -15.37
C LEU A 73 7.10 9.56 -14.45
N ARG A 74 5.91 9.99 -14.85
CA ARG A 74 5.11 10.94 -14.07
C ARG A 74 4.65 10.33 -12.71
N PRO A 75 4.05 9.13 -12.65
CA PRO A 75 3.80 8.45 -11.38
C PRO A 75 5.03 8.33 -10.49
N VAL A 76 6.17 7.91 -11.03
CA VAL A 76 7.43 7.75 -10.27
C VAL A 76 7.88 9.08 -9.68
N VAL A 77 7.97 10.14 -10.49
CA VAL A 77 8.42 11.47 -10.04
C VAL A 77 7.47 12.06 -8.99
N ILE A 78 6.16 11.98 -9.20
CA ILE A 78 5.19 12.48 -8.21
C ILE A 78 5.33 11.70 -6.90
N THR A 79 5.47 10.37 -6.98
CA THR A 79 5.64 9.54 -5.79
C THR A 79 6.92 9.90 -5.04
N LEU A 80 8.04 10.10 -5.74
CA LEU A 80 9.30 10.54 -5.17
C LEU A 80 9.17 11.89 -4.45
N MET A 81 8.60 12.88 -5.14
CA MET A 81 8.40 14.22 -4.57
C MET A 81 7.48 14.18 -3.35
N SER A 82 6.38 13.44 -3.42
CA SER A 82 5.45 13.27 -2.31
C SER A 82 6.07 12.50 -1.15
N TYR A 83 6.85 11.45 -1.41
CA TYR A 83 7.57 10.69 -0.39
C TYR A 83 8.51 11.61 0.40
N VAL A 84 9.38 12.34 -0.30
CA VAL A 84 10.35 13.24 0.33
C VAL A 84 9.65 14.40 1.03
N GLY A 85 8.74 15.09 0.34
CA GLY A 85 8.03 16.23 0.91
C GLY A 85 7.22 15.87 2.15
N LEU A 86 6.50 14.75 2.12
CA LEU A 86 5.71 14.28 3.26
C LEU A 86 6.60 13.79 4.40
N SER A 87 7.73 13.14 4.10
CA SER A 87 8.71 12.75 5.12
C SER A 87 9.29 13.97 5.84
N LEU A 88 9.68 15.01 5.10
CA LEU A 88 10.19 16.26 5.68
C LEU A 88 9.14 16.97 6.52
N LEU A 89 7.91 17.09 6.00
CA LEU A 89 6.79 17.71 6.71
C LEU A 89 6.49 16.98 8.03
N LEU A 90 6.36 15.65 7.99
CA LEU A 90 6.05 14.87 9.18
C LEU A 90 7.18 14.96 10.20
N SER A 91 8.45 14.85 9.78
CA SER A 91 9.61 15.02 10.66
C SER A 91 9.66 16.41 11.30
N PHE A 92 9.31 17.46 10.56
CA PHE A 92 9.22 18.81 11.11
C PHE A 92 8.13 18.93 12.19
N ILE A 93 6.93 18.37 11.93
CA ILE A 93 5.84 18.30 12.93
C ILE A 93 6.28 17.51 14.16
N ALA A 94 7.01 16.41 13.97
CA ALA A 94 7.53 15.58 15.05
C ALA A 94 8.44 16.38 15.99
N LYS A 95 9.35 17.18 15.40
CA LYS A 95 10.26 18.06 16.14
C LYS A 95 9.52 19.15 16.91
N LEU A 96 8.51 19.78 16.30
CA LEU A 96 7.71 20.83 16.95
C LEU A 96 6.85 20.30 18.10
N SER A 97 6.34 19.07 17.98
CA SER A 97 5.46 18.46 18.98
C SER A 97 6.20 17.75 20.11
N GLY A 98 7.53 17.66 20.06
CA GLY A 98 8.31 16.86 21.01
C GLY A 98 8.03 15.36 20.92
N ALA A 99 7.48 14.89 19.80
CA ALA A 99 7.14 13.49 19.62
C ALA A 99 8.41 12.61 19.66
N PRO A 100 8.29 11.34 20.12
CA PRO A 100 9.40 10.40 20.09
C PRO A 100 9.99 10.26 18.68
N GLN A 101 11.31 10.40 18.59
CA GLN A 101 12.05 10.25 17.34
C GLN A 101 12.72 8.87 17.29
N GLY A 102 13.01 8.38 16.08
CA GLY A 102 13.82 7.18 15.88
C GLY A 102 13.06 5.86 15.81
N GLU A 103 11.73 5.86 15.98
CA GLU A 103 10.93 4.68 15.67
C GLU A 103 10.98 4.41 14.15
N VAL A 104 11.42 3.19 13.81
CA VAL A 104 11.58 2.72 12.43
C VAL A 104 10.79 1.42 12.25
N HIS A 105 10.28 1.23 11.04
CA HIS A 105 9.52 0.03 10.69
C HIS A 105 10.41 -1.23 10.80
N PRO A 106 9.91 -2.39 11.27
CA PRO A 106 10.74 -3.58 11.52
C PRO A 106 11.45 -4.09 10.27
N ALA A 107 10.86 -3.84 9.09
CA ALA A 107 11.42 -4.21 7.80
C ALA A 107 12.84 -3.66 7.57
N ILE A 108 13.23 -2.55 8.22
CA ILE A 108 14.59 -2.00 8.07
C ILE A 108 15.69 -2.94 8.57
N ARG A 109 15.33 -3.95 9.40
CA ARG A 109 16.27 -4.97 9.90
C ARG A 109 16.47 -6.14 8.95
N LEU A 110 15.79 -6.15 7.80
CA LEU A 110 15.96 -7.18 6.79
C LEU A 110 17.28 -7.00 6.04
N HIS A 111 17.86 -8.09 5.55
CA HIS A 111 18.93 -8.02 4.56
C HIS A 111 18.43 -7.29 3.28
N PRO A 112 19.23 -6.47 2.60
CA PRO A 112 18.80 -5.71 1.42
C PRO A 112 18.09 -6.54 0.36
N LEU A 113 18.62 -7.72 0.03
CA LEU A 113 17.98 -8.63 -0.92
C LEU A 113 16.61 -9.11 -0.45
N LYS A 114 16.44 -9.41 0.84
CA LYS A 114 15.14 -9.82 1.41
C LYS A 114 14.15 -8.65 1.40
N PHE A 115 14.61 -7.44 1.69
CA PHE A 115 13.78 -6.24 1.60
C PHE A 115 13.28 -6.03 0.16
N LEU A 116 14.18 -6.12 -0.82
CA LEU A 116 13.83 -6.00 -2.23
C LEU A 116 12.80 -7.06 -2.66
N CYS A 117 13.06 -8.33 -2.38
CA CYS A 117 12.16 -9.41 -2.80
C CYS A 117 10.79 -9.35 -2.09
N PHE A 118 10.77 -9.11 -0.78
CA PHE A 118 9.54 -9.29 0.00
C PHE A 118 8.78 -7.99 0.24
N ILE A 119 9.45 -6.86 0.41
CA ILE A 119 8.80 -5.57 0.67
C ILE A 119 8.59 -4.81 -0.63
N VAL A 120 9.64 -4.64 -1.43
CA VAL A 120 9.52 -3.87 -2.68
C VAL A 120 8.65 -4.62 -3.69
N LEU A 121 8.89 -5.92 -3.91
CA LEU A 121 8.15 -6.69 -4.92
C LEU A 121 6.87 -7.32 -4.35
N ALA A 122 7.01 -8.28 -3.44
CA ALA A 122 5.87 -9.10 -3.01
C ALA A 122 4.77 -8.28 -2.30
N ALA A 123 5.14 -7.42 -1.33
CA ALA A 123 4.17 -6.57 -0.63
C ALA A 123 3.46 -5.61 -1.59
N SER A 124 4.22 -4.86 -2.41
CA SER A 124 3.65 -3.92 -3.38
C SER A 124 2.67 -4.59 -4.32
N ILE A 125 2.99 -5.79 -4.84
CA ILE A 125 2.05 -6.51 -5.71
C ILE A 125 0.83 -6.95 -4.91
N ALA A 126 1.00 -7.68 -3.81
CA ALA A 126 -0.10 -8.28 -3.06
C ALA A 126 -1.09 -7.23 -2.52
N GLU A 127 -0.57 -6.16 -1.93
CA GLU A 127 -1.38 -5.08 -1.38
C GLU A 127 -2.11 -4.31 -2.49
N GLU A 128 -1.46 -4.02 -3.62
CA GLU A 128 -2.14 -3.36 -4.74
C GLU A 128 -3.16 -4.27 -5.43
N ILE A 129 -3.00 -5.60 -5.45
CA ILE A 129 -4.08 -6.49 -5.89
C ILE A 129 -5.30 -6.34 -4.97
N LEU A 130 -5.12 -6.26 -3.65
CA LEU A 130 -6.23 -6.10 -2.71
C LEU A 130 -6.89 -4.72 -2.81
N PHE A 131 -6.13 -3.66 -2.54
CA PHE A 131 -6.72 -2.33 -2.35
C PHE A 131 -7.13 -1.67 -3.67
N ARG A 132 -6.36 -1.92 -4.73
CA ARG A 132 -6.52 -1.25 -6.02
C ARG A 132 -7.15 -2.21 -7.03
N GLY A 133 -6.63 -3.42 -7.15
CA GLY A 133 -7.20 -4.46 -8.01
C GLY A 133 -8.63 -4.85 -7.64
N PHE A 134 -8.88 -5.14 -6.35
CA PHE A 134 -10.20 -5.53 -5.86
C PHE A 134 -11.02 -4.34 -5.37
N PHE A 135 -10.60 -3.69 -4.28
CA PHE A 135 -11.47 -2.76 -3.54
C PHE A 135 -11.80 -1.49 -4.33
N LEU A 136 -10.79 -0.81 -4.90
CA LEU A 136 -11.01 0.40 -5.70
C LEU A 136 -11.92 0.13 -6.91
N ASN A 137 -11.73 -1.00 -7.61
CA ASN A 137 -12.55 -1.37 -8.76
C ASN A 137 -13.99 -1.74 -8.37
N LEU A 138 -14.19 -2.32 -7.18
CA LEU A 138 -15.54 -2.55 -6.64
C LEU A 138 -16.27 -1.23 -6.35
N LEU A 139 -15.53 -0.21 -5.92
CA LEU A 139 -16.01 1.16 -5.68
C LEU A 139 -16.09 2.02 -6.95
N ALA A 140 -15.86 1.50 -8.15
CA ALA A 140 -15.89 2.27 -9.40
C ALA A 140 -17.14 3.17 -9.59
N PRO A 141 -18.37 2.82 -9.15
CA PRO A 141 -19.51 3.72 -9.22
C PRO A 141 -19.33 5.06 -8.48
N PHE A 142 -18.50 5.11 -7.45
CA PHE A 142 -18.20 6.32 -6.69
C PHE A 142 -17.21 7.26 -7.41
N LYS A 143 -16.65 6.85 -8.56
CA LYS A 143 -15.75 7.67 -9.41
C LYS A 143 -16.36 9.00 -9.85
N GLN A 144 -17.69 9.06 -9.91
CA GLN A 144 -18.43 10.26 -10.31
C GLN A 144 -18.31 11.40 -9.29
N LYS A 145 -18.13 11.08 -8.00
CA LYS A 145 -17.92 12.06 -6.92
C LYS A 145 -16.43 12.20 -6.60
N GLY A 146 -16.03 13.32 -6.03
CA GLY A 146 -14.63 13.54 -5.63
C GLY A 146 -14.28 15.02 -5.52
N ILE A 147 -13.03 15.27 -5.17
CA ILE A 147 -12.45 16.61 -5.03
C ILE A 147 -11.47 16.89 -6.16
N ARG A 148 -11.35 18.16 -6.57
CA ARG A 148 -10.30 18.59 -7.49
C ARG A 148 -9.14 19.16 -6.69
N ILE A 149 -7.96 18.59 -6.86
CA ILE A 149 -6.71 19.14 -6.33
C ILE A 149 -5.93 19.65 -7.54
N LEU A 150 -5.68 20.95 -7.59
CA LEU A 150 -5.22 21.65 -8.79
C LEU A 150 -6.15 21.31 -9.97
N ASN A 151 -5.65 20.66 -11.02
CA ASN A 151 -6.41 20.27 -12.20
C ASN A 151 -6.69 18.76 -12.28
N ARG A 152 -6.52 18.02 -11.16
CA ARG A 152 -6.72 16.57 -11.11
C ARG A 152 -7.88 16.23 -10.18
N LYS A 153 -8.82 15.44 -10.68
CA LYS A 153 -9.91 14.90 -9.86
C LYS A 153 -9.40 13.68 -9.10
N ILE A 154 -9.47 13.73 -7.79
CA ILE A 154 -9.34 12.57 -6.92
C ILE A 154 -10.75 12.11 -6.59
N SER A 155 -11.12 10.92 -7.06
CA SER A 155 -12.46 10.40 -6.86
C SER A 155 -12.70 9.95 -5.42
N LEU A 156 -13.97 9.89 -5.03
CA LEU A 156 -14.37 9.36 -3.72
C LEU A 156 -13.94 7.89 -3.56
N SER A 157 -13.98 7.11 -4.64
CA SER A 157 -13.47 5.72 -4.66
C SER A 157 -11.98 5.65 -4.32
N VAL A 158 -11.16 6.54 -4.90
CA VAL A 158 -9.73 6.64 -4.58
C VAL A 158 -9.51 7.06 -3.14
N MET A 159 -10.24 8.07 -2.64
CA MET A 159 -10.10 8.54 -1.26
C MET A 159 -10.41 7.43 -0.23
N ILE A 160 -11.50 6.70 -0.42
CA ILE A 160 -11.90 5.61 0.48
C ILE A 160 -10.89 4.46 0.42
N SER A 161 -10.47 4.05 -0.78
CA SER A 161 -9.46 3.00 -0.96
C SER A 161 -8.12 3.37 -0.32
N ALA A 162 -7.67 4.61 -0.51
CA ALA A 162 -6.43 5.12 0.07
C ALA A 162 -6.47 5.18 1.60
N LEU A 163 -7.58 5.64 2.18
CA LEU A 163 -7.76 5.65 3.62
C LEU A 163 -7.72 4.23 4.21
N LEU A 164 -8.44 3.27 3.60
CA LEU A 164 -8.44 1.89 4.08
C LEU A 164 -7.07 1.24 3.98
N PHE A 165 -6.30 1.55 2.92
CA PHE A 165 -4.91 1.14 2.79
C PHE A 165 -4.04 1.67 3.93
N GLY A 166 -4.20 2.94 4.30
CA GLY A 166 -3.47 3.49 5.45
C GLY A 166 -3.91 2.87 6.78
N LEU A 167 -5.21 2.70 6.99
CA LEU A 167 -5.76 2.07 8.19
C LEU A 167 -5.33 0.62 8.37
N ALA A 168 -5.00 -0.11 7.29
CA ALA A 168 -4.46 -1.46 7.39
C ALA A 168 -3.15 -1.52 8.21
N HIS A 169 -2.39 -0.42 8.24
CA HIS A 169 -1.15 -0.31 9.01
C HIS A 169 -1.38 -0.11 10.52
N LEU A 170 -2.64 0.02 10.98
CA LEU A 170 -2.95 -0.04 12.41
C LEU A 170 -2.59 -1.40 13.03
N SER A 171 -2.38 -2.45 12.22
CA SER A 171 -1.81 -3.72 12.69
C SER A 171 -0.47 -3.53 13.42
N LEU A 172 0.26 -2.43 13.15
CA LEU A 172 1.50 -2.08 13.85
C LEU A 172 1.31 -1.77 15.34
N ILE A 173 0.09 -1.49 15.81
CA ILE A 173 -0.22 -1.34 17.24
C ILE A 173 0.26 -2.56 18.04
N SER A 174 0.15 -3.76 17.46
CA SER A 174 0.58 -5.01 18.11
C SER A 174 2.07 -5.09 18.43
N TYR A 175 2.90 -4.21 17.85
CA TYR A 175 4.34 -4.13 18.09
C TYR A 175 4.73 -3.04 19.10
N GLY A 176 3.78 -2.36 19.73
CA GLY A 176 4.03 -1.37 20.77
C GLY A 176 4.55 -0.02 20.29
N TYR A 177 4.36 0.31 19.00
CA TYR A 177 4.75 1.60 18.43
C TYR A 177 3.96 2.76 19.04
N SER A 178 4.60 3.94 19.12
CA SER A 178 3.97 5.16 19.60
C SER A 178 2.77 5.60 18.74
N ALA A 179 1.81 6.31 19.36
CA ALA A 179 0.68 6.89 18.64
C ALA A 179 1.11 7.81 17.48
N TYR A 180 2.19 8.58 17.68
CA TYR A 180 2.73 9.43 16.63
C TYR A 180 3.23 8.62 15.44
N PHE A 181 3.98 7.54 15.64
CA PHE A 181 4.46 6.70 14.54
C PHE A 181 3.32 6.03 13.79
N LEU A 182 2.27 5.60 14.48
CA LEU A 182 1.08 5.03 13.86
C LEU A 182 0.36 6.06 12.98
N ILE A 183 0.06 7.25 13.53
CA ILE A 183 -0.60 8.34 12.79
C ILE A 183 0.25 8.75 11.58
N ARG A 184 1.56 8.94 11.79
CA ARG A 184 2.52 9.23 10.72
C ARG A 184 2.45 8.18 9.62
N THR A 185 2.46 6.89 9.98
CA THR A 185 2.39 5.78 9.03
C THR A 185 1.07 5.79 8.26
N ILE A 186 -0.06 5.99 8.92
CA ILE A 186 -1.39 6.04 8.27
C ILE A 186 -1.47 7.21 7.30
N VAL A 187 -1.05 8.41 7.70
CA VAL A 187 -1.03 9.60 6.84
C VAL A 187 -0.12 9.37 5.64
N PHE A 188 1.05 8.78 5.86
CA PHE A 188 2.03 8.51 4.82
C PHE A 188 1.51 7.51 3.79
N THR A 189 1.10 6.34 4.25
CA THR A 189 0.62 5.25 3.40
C THR A 189 -0.70 5.62 2.71
N SER A 190 -1.61 6.34 3.37
CA SER A 190 -2.81 6.89 2.72
C SER A 190 -2.44 7.85 1.59
N SER A 191 -1.43 8.71 1.78
CA SER A 191 -0.98 9.66 0.77
C SER A 191 -0.39 8.97 -0.46
N ILE A 192 0.47 7.96 -0.27
CA ILE A 192 0.94 7.10 -1.36
C ILE A 192 -0.24 6.39 -2.02
N GLY A 193 -1.21 5.95 -1.21
CA GLY A 193 -2.40 5.28 -1.68
C GLY A 193 -3.32 6.13 -2.56
N LEU A 194 -3.39 7.44 -2.31
CA LEU A 194 -4.09 8.41 -3.16
C LEU A 194 -3.42 8.49 -4.53
N ILE A 195 -2.08 8.54 -4.56
CA ILE A 195 -1.30 8.60 -5.81
C ILE A 195 -1.49 7.30 -6.61
N ALA A 196 -1.34 6.15 -5.95
CA ALA A 196 -1.51 4.83 -6.55
C ALA A 196 -2.93 4.66 -7.12
N GLY A 197 -3.95 4.97 -6.33
CA GLY A 197 -5.35 4.90 -6.74
C GLY A 197 -5.69 5.84 -7.89
N TYR A 198 -5.19 7.08 -7.86
CA TYR A 198 -5.38 8.04 -8.95
C TYR A 198 -4.79 7.52 -10.26
N TYR A 199 -3.57 6.97 -10.24
CA TYR A 199 -2.93 6.48 -11.45
C TYR A 199 -3.53 5.19 -11.99
N GLN A 200 -3.97 4.27 -11.11
CA GLN A 200 -4.80 3.16 -11.55
C GLN A 200 -6.07 3.67 -12.22
N GLU A 201 -6.83 4.56 -11.57
CA GLU A 201 -8.12 5.00 -12.08
C GLU A 201 -8.00 5.76 -13.40
N LYS A 202 -6.90 6.52 -13.56
CA LYS A 202 -6.58 7.27 -14.78
C LYS A 202 -6.27 6.37 -15.96
N TYR A 203 -5.49 5.30 -15.75
CA TYR A 203 -5.04 4.41 -16.82
C TYR A 203 -5.85 3.11 -16.92
N ASN A 204 -6.79 2.88 -16.00
CA ASN A 204 -7.54 1.63 -15.85
C ASN A 204 -6.63 0.38 -15.88
N ASN A 205 -5.53 0.45 -15.13
CA ASN A 205 -4.51 -0.58 -15.12
C ASN A 205 -3.80 -0.61 -13.76
N ASN A 206 -3.89 -1.74 -13.06
CA ASN A 206 -3.34 -1.91 -11.72
C ASN A 206 -1.80 -1.83 -11.69
N ALA A 207 -1.12 -2.09 -12.80
CA ALA A 207 0.34 -2.00 -12.86
C ALA A 207 0.87 -0.60 -12.51
N TYR A 208 0.11 0.47 -12.79
CA TYR A 208 0.51 1.82 -12.40
C TYR A 208 0.47 2.04 -10.88
N ALA A 209 -0.49 1.44 -10.18
CA ALA A 209 -0.53 1.47 -8.72
C ALA A 209 0.63 0.68 -8.12
N ILE A 210 0.91 -0.51 -8.67
CA ILE A 210 2.07 -1.33 -8.29
C ILE A 210 3.38 -0.54 -8.47
N VAL A 211 3.56 0.16 -9.59
CA VAL A 211 4.76 0.98 -9.83
C VAL A 211 4.90 2.11 -8.81
N VAL A 212 3.80 2.80 -8.47
CA VAL A 212 3.80 3.84 -7.43
C VAL A 212 4.24 3.25 -6.08
N HIS A 213 3.65 2.13 -5.67
CA HIS A 213 3.97 1.49 -4.40
C HIS A 213 5.40 0.93 -4.37
N MET A 214 5.85 0.28 -5.45
CA MET A 214 7.23 -0.16 -5.59
C MET A 214 8.20 1.02 -5.47
N THR A 215 7.87 2.18 -6.06
CA THR A 215 8.69 3.39 -5.95
C THR A 215 8.79 3.86 -4.51
N SER A 216 7.69 3.91 -3.75
CA SER A 216 7.74 4.29 -2.34
C SER A 216 8.53 3.29 -1.49
N ASN A 217 8.38 1.99 -1.73
CA ASN A 217 9.12 0.97 -0.98
C ASN A 217 10.62 0.97 -1.31
N LEU A 218 10.99 1.25 -2.56
CA LEU A 218 12.39 1.45 -2.96
C LEU A 218 13.02 2.63 -2.21
N LEU A 219 12.29 3.74 -2.04
CA LEU A 219 12.78 4.88 -1.24
C LEU A 219 12.89 4.53 0.24
N GLY A 220 11.95 3.74 0.76
CA GLY A 220 12.02 3.19 2.12
C GLY A 220 13.22 2.27 2.36
N MET A 221 13.81 1.71 1.29
CA MET A 221 15.01 0.87 1.36
C MET A 221 16.31 1.69 1.46
N LEU A 222 16.29 2.99 1.15
CA LEU A 222 17.52 3.82 1.15
C LEU A 222 18.27 3.82 2.49
N PRO A 223 17.63 3.99 3.67
CA PRO A 223 18.36 3.98 4.94
C PRO A 223 19.03 2.62 5.19
N LEU A 224 18.39 1.53 4.79
CA LEU A 224 18.92 0.17 4.90
C LEU A 224 20.15 -0.02 4.00
N LEU A 225 20.13 0.52 2.77
CA LEU A 225 21.30 0.49 1.88
C LEU A 225 22.46 1.29 2.45
N LEU A 226 22.19 2.46 3.02
CA LEU A 226 23.22 3.28 3.68
C LEU A 226 23.83 2.51 4.86
N MET A 227 23.00 1.94 5.74
CA MET A 227 23.45 1.08 6.85
C MET A 227 24.36 -0.06 6.36
N ALA A 228 23.93 -0.79 5.32
CA ALA A 228 24.72 -1.88 4.75
C ALA A 228 26.06 -1.42 4.13
N LEU A 229 26.09 -0.26 3.46
CA LEU A 229 27.30 0.31 2.85
C LEU A 229 28.30 0.78 3.91
N TYR A 230 27.81 1.42 4.97
CA TYR A 230 28.64 1.93 6.06
C TYR A 230 28.94 0.88 7.16
N LYS A 231 28.43 -0.35 7.03
CA LYS A 231 28.52 -1.43 8.02
C LYS A 231 28.03 -1.02 9.42
N ILE A 232 26.98 -0.20 9.45
CA ILE A 232 26.24 0.22 10.66
C ILE A 232 24.99 -0.65 10.77
#